data_AF-S3D876-F1
#
_entry.id   AF-S3D876-F1
#
_cell.length_a   1.000
_cell.length_b   1.000
_cell.length_c   1.000
_cell.angle_alpha   90.00
_cell.angle_beta   90.00
_cell.angle_gamma   90.00
#
_symmetry.space_group_name_H-M   'P 1'
#
loop_
_entity.id
_entity.type
_entity.pdbx_description
1 polymer ?
#
loop_
_entity_poly.entity_id
_entity_poly.type
_entity_poly.pdbx_seq_one_letter_code
_entity_poly.pdbx_strand_id
1 'polypeptide(L)'
;MQFPTIILSLLSLIPLVSSTACVAGGPANQVTQAGACCKSQGGTWYQFYPNQAICVVADPKLGYYKGCISRTCNSELDTRCIPGNGEGLSTAFGSATYTGPRETITASP
;
A
#
# COMPACT_ATOMS: atom_id res chain seq x y z
N MET A 1 46.23 -32.02 7.16
CA MET A 1 44.86 -32.27 7.64
C MET A 1 44.07 -30.99 7.52
N GLN A 2 42.84 -31.13 7.05
CA GLN A 2 41.89 -30.13 6.60
C GLN A 2 41.32 -29.30 7.75
N PHE A 3 41.24 -27.97 7.61
CA PHE A 3 40.31 -27.14 8.37
C PHE A 3 39.39 -26.43 7.37
N PRO A 4 38.08 -26.72 7.37
CA PRO A 4 37.15 -26.15 6.42
C PRO A 4 36.68 -24.78 6.93
N THR A 5 37.04 -23.71 6.23
CA THR A 5 36.45 -22.37 6.43
C THR A 5 35.07 -22.34 5.78
N ILE A 6 34.11 -23.06 6.37
CA ILE A 6 32.68 -22.92 6.06
C ILE A 6 32.11 -21.91 7.03
N ILE A 7 32.22 -20.62 6.74
CA ILE A 7 31.27 -19.62 7.25
C ILE A 7 30.91 -18.69 6.08
N LEU A 8 30.19 -19.27 5.12
CA LEU A 8 29.43 -18.52 4.13
C LEU A 8 27.95 -18.71 4.51
N SER A 9 27.17 -17.62 4.48
CA SER A 9 25.70 -17.58 4.56
C SER A 9 25.06 -17.34 5.95
N LEU A 10 25.45 -16.26 6.64
CA LEU A 10 24.46 -15.46 7.38
C LEU A 10 23.88 -14.42 6.42
N LEU A 11 23.23 -14.88 5.34
CA LEU A 11 22.25 -14.04 4.66
C LEU A 11 21.13 -13.84 5.67
N SER A 12 21.12 -12.63 6.23
CA SER A 12 19.99 -12.00 6.89
C SER A 12 18.67 -12.68 6.55
N LEU A 13 18.10 -13.41 7.52
CA LEU A 13 16.66 -13.67 7.55
C LEU A 13 15.97 -12.32 7.73
N ILE A 14 15.96 -11.50 6.69
CA ILE A 14 14.96 -10.46 6.54
C ILE A 14 13.68 -11.27 6.37
N PRO A 15 12.74 -11.24 7.32
CA PRO A 15 11.45 -11.83 7.04
C PRO A 15 10.95 -11.14 5.77
N LEU A 16 10.80 -11.91 4.68
CA LEU A 16 10.04 -11.47 3.52
C LEU A 16 8.61 -11.33 4.03
N VAL A 17 8.32 -10.19 4.64
CA VAL A 17 6.97 -9.85 5.00
C VAL A 17 6.29 -9.58 3.67
N SER A 18 5.54 -10.58 3.20
CA SER A 18 4.69 -10.42 2.03
C SER A 18 3.81 -9.20 2.26
N SER A 19 3.75 -8.34 1.25
CA SER A 19 2.95 -7.13 1.27
C SER A 19 1.83 -7.22 0.25
N THR A 20 0.79 -6.44 0.47
CA THR A 20 -0.33 -6.26 -0.46
C THR A 20 -0.47 -4.77 -0.75
N ALA A 21 -0.63 -4.43 -2.02
CA ALA A 21 -0.93 -3.09 -2.47
C ALA A 21 -2.43 -2.96 -2.77
N CYS A 22 -3.08 -1.97 -2.18
CA CYS A 22 -4.49 -1.67 -2.37
C CYS A 22 -4.68 -0.27 -2.96
N VAL A 23 -5.29 -0.18 -4.14
CA VAL A 23 -5.78 1.08 -4.67
C VAL A 23 -7.04 1.46 -3.92
N ALA A 24 -7.10 2.68 -3.41
CA ALA A 24 -8.30 3.30 -2.86
C ALA A 24 -8.72 4.43 -3.80
N GLY A 25 -9.83 4.25 -4.51
CA GLY A 25 -10.45 5.28 -5.35
C GLY A 25 -11.80 5.70 -4.81
N GLY A 26 -12.15 6.98 -4.86
CA GLY A 26 -13.43 7.48 -4.38
C GLY A 26 -13.41 8.97 -4.02
N PRO A 27 -14.41 9.49 -3.30
CA PRO A 27 -14.43 10.87 -2.82
C PRO A 27 -13.18 11.24 -2.00
N ALA A 28 -12.66 12.46 -2.17
CA ALA A 28 -11.35 12.84 -1.63
C ALA A 28 -11.25 12.76 -0.10
N ASN A 29 -12.35 13.05 0.61
CA ASN A 29 -12.44 12.88 2.06
C ASN A 29 -12.30 11.40 2.47
N GLN A 30 -12.89 10.48 1.71
CA GLN A 30 -12.79 9.05 2.00
C GLN A 30 -11.41 8.48 1.63
N VAL A 31 -10.80 8.97 0.54
CA VAL A 31 -9.42 8.59 0.18
C VAL A 31 -8.43 9.09 1.23
N THR A 32 -8.63 10.29 1.77
CA THR A 32 -7.84 10.80 2.91
C THR A 32 -8.00 9.89 4.14
N GLN A 33 -9.22 9.44 4.43
CA GLN A 33 -9.48 8.50 5.52
C GLN A 33 -8.83 7.13 5.29
N ALA A 34 -8.87 6.61 4.07
CA ALA A 34 -8.16 5.39 3.69
C ALA A 34 -6.63 5.55 3.90
N GLY A 35 -6.07 6.73 3.64
CA GLY A 35 -4.69 7.05 3.95
C GLY A 35 -4.37 7.04 5.45
N ALA A 36 -5.28 7.55 6.29
CA ALA A 36 -5.15 7.43 7.74
C ALA A 36 -5.22 5.97 8.21
N CYS A 37 -6.15 5.18 7.65
CA CYS A 37 -6.24 3.74 7.91
C CYS A 37 -4.93 3.02 7.51
N CYS A 38 -4.39 3.31 6.33
CA CYS A 38 -3.14 2.71 5.86
C CYS A 38 -1.99 2.96 6.83
N LYS A 39 -1.77 4.23 7.20
CA LYS A 39 -0.72 4.64 8.15
C LYS A 39 -0.90 4.02 9.53
N SER A 40 -2.13 3.90 10.03
CA SER A 40 -2.42 3.27 11.33
C SER A 40 -2.01 1.79 11.40
N GLN A 41 -1.91 1.12 10.25
CA GLN A 41 -1.50 -0.27 10.15
C GLN A 41 0.00 -0.45 9.84
N GLY A 42 0.78 0.64 9.85
CA GLY A 42 2.18 0.63 9.44
C GLY A 42 2.39 0.47 7.94
N GLY A 43 1.36 0.76 7.13
CA GLY A 43 1.45 0.75 5.68
C GLY A 43 2.04 2.04 5.11
N THR A 44 2.56 1.95 3.89
CA THR A 44 3.05 3.10 3.11
C THR A 44 1.94 3.62 2.20
N TRP A 45 1.69 4.92 2.27
CA TRP A 45 0.67 5.59 1.47
C TRP A 45 1.31 6.35 0.31
N TYR A 46 0.85 6.06 -0.91
CA TYR A 46 1.26 6.72 -2.14
C TYR A 46 0.05 7.38 -2.77
N GLN A 47 -0.05 8.69 -2.62
CA GLN A 47 -1.13 9.47 -3.21
C GLN A 47 -0.69 10.03 -4.56
N PHE A 48 -1.53 9.85 -5.57
CA PHE A 48 -1.31 10.38 -6.92
C PHE A 48 -2.35 11.46 -7.28
N TYR A 49 -3.56 11.30 -6.75
CA TYR A 49 -4.71 12.18 -6.96
C TYR A 49 -5.51 12.36 -5.66
N PRO A 50 -6.25 13.46 -5.49
CA PRO A 50 -7.12 13.64 -4.32
C PRO A 50 -8.16 12.52 -4.15
N ASN A 51 -8.64 11.97 -5.27
CA ASN A 51 -9.66 10.93 -5.33
C ASN A 51 -9.08 9.52 -5.58
N GLN A 52 -7.75 9.35 -5.52
CA GLN A 52 -7.13 8.05 -5.72
C GLN A 52 -5.72 7.95 -5.15
N ALA A 53 -5.45 6.84 -4.46
CA ALA A 53 -4.15 6.54 -3.89
C ALA A 53 -3.91 5.03 -3.76
N ILE A 54 -2.69 4.65 -3.39
CA ILE A 54 -2.28 3.28 -3.12
C ILE A 54 -1.80 3.16 -1.68
N CYS A 55 -2.34 2.19 -0.95
CA CYS A 55 -1.81 1.73 0.32
C CYS A 55 -1.02 0.44 0.11
N VAL A 56 0.24 0.41 0.50
CA VAL A 56 1.04 -0.82 0.57
C VAL A 56 1.13 -1.22 2.03
N VAL A 57 0.63 -2.39 2.37
CA VAL A 57 0.52 -2.87 3.75
C VAL A 57 1.00 -4.32 3.85
N ALA A 58 1.62 -4.71 4.95
CA ALA A 58 1.98 -6.11 5.20
C ALA A 58 0.72 -7.00 5.19
N ASP A 59 0.81 -8.22 4.65
CA ASP A 59 -0.33 -9.14 4.53
C ASP A 59 -1.07 -9.41 5.86
N PRO A 60 -0.39 -9.62 7.01
CA PRO A 60 -1.06 -9.78 8.30
C PRO A 60 -1.88 -8.56 8.73
N LYS A 61 -1.60 -7.38 8.15
CA LYS A 61 -2.24 -6.10 8.44
C LYS A 61 -3.36 -5.75 7.44
N LEU A 62 -3.47 -6.48 6.33
CA LEU A 62 -4.48 -6.24 5.29
C LEU A 62 -5.92 -6.30 5.82
N GLY A 63 -6.22 -7.28 6.68
CA GLY A 63 -7.55 -7.42 7.28
C GLY A 63 -7.94 -6.22 8.14
N TYR A 64 -6.98 -5.68 8.91
CA TYR A 64 -7.19 -4.47 9.72
C TYR A 64 -7.35 -3.22 8.86
N TYR A 65 -6.57 -3.10 7.78
CA TYR A 65 -6.74 -2.02 6.81
C TYR A 65 -8.16 -2.06 6.20
N LYS A 66 -8.59 -3.22 5.70
CA LYS A 66 -9.94 -3.41 5.13
C LYS A 66 -11.05 -3.12 6.15
N GLY A 67 -10.88 -3.58 7.39
CA GLY A 67 -11.83 -3.31 8.47
C GLY A 67 -11.87 -1.85 8.92
N CYS A 68 -10.78 -1.09 8.72
CA CYS A 68 -10.73 0.34 8.99
C CYS A 68 -11.49 1.13 7.92
N ILE A 69 -11.20 0.86 6.63
CA ILE A 69 -11.87 1.54 5.53
C ILE A 69 -13.38 1.22 5.46
N SER A 70 -13.79 0.02 5.86
CA SER A 70 -15.21 -0.37 5.87
C SER A 70 -16.05 0.38 6.93
N ARG A 71 -15.41 1.05 7.89
CA ARG A 71 -16.10 1.89 8.90
C ARG A 71 -16.41 3.29 8.39
N THR A 72 -16.02 3.60 7.15
CA THR A 72 -16.41 4.83 6.47
C THR A 72 -17.91 4.81 6.24
N CYS A 73 -18.67 5.65 6.94
CA CYS A 73 -20.12 5.77 6.72
C CYS A 73 -20.39 6.19 5.28
N ASN A 74 -21.38 5.56 4.62
CA ASN A 74 -21.70 5.78 3.20
C ASN A 74 -20.47 5.64 2.29
N SER A 75 -19.69 4.58 2.49
CA SER A 75 -18.44 4.42 1.75
C SER A 75 -18.69 4.29 0.25
N GLU A 76 -18.08 5.18 -0.51
CA GLU A 76 -18.00 5.18 -1.97
C GLU A 76 -16.57 4.80 -2.42
N LEU A 77 -15.75 4.27 -1.50
CA LEU A 77 -14.41 3.79 -1.80
C LEU A 77 -14.49 2.50 -2.61
N ASP A 78 -14.04 2.54 -3.87
CA ASP A 78 -13.68 1.35 -4.63
C ASP A 78 -12.25 0.98 -4.26
N THR A 79 -12.10 -0.08 -3.46
CA THR A 79 -10.80 -0.57 -3.02
C THR A 79 -10.47 -1.91 -3.66
N ARG A 80 -9.35 -1.98 -4.37
CA ARG A 80 -8.86 -3.22 -5.02
C ARG A 80 -7.43 -3.49 -4.62
N CYS A 81 -7.16 -4.73 -4.23
CA CYS A 81 -5.85 -5.14 -3.71
C CYS A 81 -5.21 -6.23 -4.56
N ILE A 82 -3.91 -6.15 -4.77
CA ILE A 82 -3.09 -7.20 -5.38
C ILE A 82 -1.90 -7.53 -4.47
N PRO A 83 -1.43 -8.78 -4.47
CA PRO A 83 -0.20 -9.14 -3.76
C PRO A 83 1.01 -8.37 -4.31
N GLY A 84 1.97 -8.09 -3.45
CA GLY A 84 3.19 -7.33 -3.75
C GLY A 84 3.22 -5.90 -3.18
N ASN A 85 4.25 -5.15 -3.57
CA ASN A 85 4.45 -3.74 -3.20
C ASN A 85 3.75 -2.76 -4.13
N GLY A 86 3.06 -3.28 -5.13
CA GLY A 86 2.27 -2.51 -6.05
C GLY A 86 2.99 -2.02 -7.30
N GLU A 87 4.13 -2.62 -7.66
CA GLU A 87 4.73 -2.44 -8.98
C GLU A 87 3.68 -2.68 -10.09
N GLY A 88 3.53 -1.69 -10.99
CA GLY A 88 2.57 -1.72 -12.10
C GLY A 88 1.16 -1.17 -11.81
N LEU A 89 0.77 -0.92 -10.55
CA LEU A 89 -0.55 -0.33 -10.25
C LEU A 89 -0.66 1.14 -10.63
N SER A 90 0.44 1.89 -10.55
CA SER A 90 0.47 3.31 -10.93
C SER A 90 0.08 3.56 -12.39
N THR A 91 0.13 2.51 -13.22
CA THR A 91 -0.28 2.48 -14.64
C THR A 91 -1.61 1.78 -14.86
N ALA A 92 -2.01 0.82 -14.02
CA ALA A 92 -3.21 0.00 -14.23
C ALA A 92 -4.51 0.67 -13.76
N PHE A 93 -4.43 1.68 -12.89
CA PHE A 93 -5.60 2.36 -12.33
C PHE A 93 -5.60 3.84 -12.68
N GLY A 94 -5.43 4.18 -13.95
CA GLY A 94 -5.81 5.51 -14.42
C GLY A 94 -7.31 5.67 -14.21
N SER A 95 -7.71 6.48 -13.22
CA SER A 95 -9.08 6.99 -13.18
C SER A 95 -9.35 7.67 -14.52
N ALA A 96 -10.37 7.25 -15.25
CA ALA A 96 -10.66 7.74 -16.61
C ALA A 96 -11.01 9.24 -16.68
N THR A 97 -11.05 9.96 -15.56
CA THR A 97 -11.65 11.30 -15.48
C THR A 97 -10.82 12.33 -14.73
N TYR A 98 -9.63 12.01 -14.23
CA TYR A 98 -8.80 13.02 -13.54
C TYR A 98 -7.89 13.77 -14.52
N THR A 99 -8.20 15.04 -14.79
CA THR A 99 -7.45 15.95 -15.68
C THR A 99 -6.60 16.98 -14.93
N GLY A 100 -6.55 16.93 -13.60
CA GLY A 100 -5.71 17.81 -12.78
C GLY A 100 -4.23 17.42 -12.81
N PRO A 101 -3.33 18.29 -12.30
CA PRO A 101 -1.91 17.93 -12.17
C PRO A 101 -1.76 16.73 -11.21
N ARG A 102 -0.97 15.74 -11.63
CA ARG A 102 -0.65 14.57 -10.81
C ARG A 102 0.24 15.00 -9.64
N GLU A 103 -0.21 14.82 -8.41
CA GLU A 103 0.57 15.10 -7.21
C GLU A 103 1.06 13.80 -6.61
N THR A 104 2.37 13.58 -6.58
CA THR A 104 2.96 12.40 -5.92
C THR A 104 3.32 12.77 -4.49
N ILE A 105 2.55 12.28 -3.51
CA ILE A 105 2.92 12.39 -2.09
C ILE A 105 3.50 11.06 -1.66
N THR A 106 4.83 11.00 -1.59
CA THR A 106 5.57 9.87 -1.02
C THR A 106 5.63 10.03 0.49
N ALA A 107 5.41 8.96 1.26
CA ALA A 107 5.62 8.98 2.71
C ALA A 107 7.05 9.43 3.03
N SER A 108 7.20 10.45 3.87
CA SER A 108 8.51 10.81 4.44
C SER A 108 8.95 9.74 5.45
N PRO A 109 10.26 9.47 5.54
CA PRO A 109 10.85 8.44 6.41
C PRO A 109 10.57 8.67 7.90
#